data_AF-A0A957ZWK2-F1
#
_entry.id   AF-A0A957ZWK2-F1
#
_cell.length_a   1.000
_cell.length_b   1.000
_cell.length_c   1.000
_cell.angle_alpha   90.00
_cell.angle_beta   90.00
_cell.angle_gamma   90.00
#
_symmetry.space_group_name_H-M   'P 1'
#
loop_
_entity.id
_entity.type
_entity.pdbx_description
1 polymer ?
#
loop_
_entity_poly.entity_id
_entity_poly.type
_entity_poly.pdbx_seq_one_letter_code
_entity_poly.pdbx_strand_id
1 'polypeptide(L)'
;MGISLAEAEAATRIRQKYLAALEADEWHLLPGEVVGRGFLRNYATFLGLEPNEVVERRRTVADPTLAAVLAPTSAGSALPPVRNVDYRPREVDLREEDAGMETRELRLGPIFTVIGLLLAIAVIWFAREPLTSLATATVDGVQALFARTPAPIVQPAATDIAIINPQNLAAGTPAAEGDAQAAAPPAAAAPDNGDTGATGSSDQSAPGTDPGLAIL
;
A
#
# COMPACT_ATOMS: atom_id res chain seq x y z
N MET A 1 -42.69 -3.25 -5.79
CA MET A 1 -41.26 -3.47 -5.49
C MET A 1 -41.21 -4.68 -4.57
N GLY A 2 -40.61 -5.78 -5.03
CA GLY A 2 -40.47 -7.00 -4.23
C GLY A 2 -39.28 -6.85 -3.28
N ILE A 3 -39.46 -7.30 -2.05
CA ILE A 3 -38.39 -7.36 -1.05
C ILE A 3 -37.41 -8.47 -1.46
N SER A 4 -36.11 -8.22 -1.37
CA SER A 4 -35.11 -9.25 -1.69
C SER A 4 -34.87 -10.18 -0.51
N LEU A 5 -34.53 -11.44 -0.78
CA LEU A 5 -34.15 -12.40 0.28
C LEU A 5 -32.92 -11.94 1.07
N ALA A 6 -32.01 -11.17 0.46
CA ALA A 6 -30.86 -10.59 1.13
C ALA A 6 -31.27 -9.51 2.15
N GLU A 7 -32.25 -8.68 1.81
CA GLU A 7 -32.82 -7.68 2.71
C GLU A 7 -33.58 -8.35 3.87
N ALA A 8 -34.37 -9.38 3.56
CA ALA A 8 -35.04 -10.18 4.56
C ALA A 8 -34.07 -10.91 5.50
N GLU A 9 -32.96 -11.44 4.98
CA GLU A 9 -31.88 -12.05 5.79
C GLU A 9 -31.25 -11.02 6.73
N ALA A 10 -30.95 -9.81 6.23
CA ALA A 10 -30.37 -8.75 7.04
C ALA A 10 -31.31 -8.32 8.19
N ALA A 11 -32.61 -8.21 7.92
CA ALA A 11 -33.61 -7.79 8.91
C ALA A 11 -33.98 -8.88 9.92
N THR A 12 -34.16 -10.13 9.47
CA THR A 12 -34.65 -11.23 10.32
C THR A 12 -33.53 -12.07 10.92
N ARG A 13 -32.30 -11.96 10.40
CA ARG A 13 -31.14 -12.84 10.68
C ARG A 13 -31.39 -14.31 10.35
N ILE A 14 -32.36 -14.60 9.48
CA ILE A 14 -32.62 -15.94 8.96
C ILE A 14 -31.86 -16.09 7.64
N ARG A 15 -31.05 -17.15 7.52
CA ARG A 15 -30.26 -17.36 6.30
C ARG A 15 -31.16 -17.42 5.06
N GLN A 16 -30.71 -16.81 3.95
CA GLN A 16 -31.46 -16.79 2.68
C GLN A 16 -31.99 -18.16 2.26
N LYS A 17 -31.19 -19.23 2.42
CA LYS A 17 -31.61 -20.60 2.08
C LYS A 17 -32.86 -21.08 2.83
N TYR A 18 -33.07 -20.62 4.07
CA TYR A 18 -34.24 -21.01 4.87
C TYR A 18 -35.45 -20.13 4.54
N LEU A 19 -35.23 -18.87 4.21
CA LEU A 19 -36.29 -17.99 3.71
C LEU A 19 -36.82 -18.48 2.35
N ALA A 20 -35.93 -18.87 1.44
CA ALA A 20 -36.30 -19.52 0.19
C ALA A 20 -37.08 -20.83 0.42
N ALA A 21 -36.64 -21.65 1.37
CA ALA A 21 -37.37 -22.87 1.74
C ALA A 21 -38.77 -22.58 2.31
N LEU A 22 -38.95 -21.50 3.07
CA LEU A 22 -40.27 -21.06 3.55
C LEU A 22 -41.17 -20.61 2.40
N GLU A 23 -40.63 -19.89 1.40
CA GLU A 23 -41.38 -19.45 0.21
C GLU A 23 -41.75 -20.62 -0.71
N ALA A 24 -40.90 -21.65 -0.78
CA ALA A 24 -41.12 -22.87 -1.56
C ALA A 24 -41.93 -23.94 -0.83
N ASP A 25 -42.35 -23.69 0.42
CA ASP A 25 -42.98 -24.66 1.31
C ASP A 25 -42.17 -25.96 1.53
N GLU A 26 -40.83 -25.85 1.51
CA GLU A 26 -39.88 -26.95 1.72
C GLU A 26 -39.45 -27.08 3.18
N TRP A 27 -40.39 -27.43 4.05
CA TRP A 27 -40.19 -27.42 5.51
C TRP A 27 -39.17 -28.43 6.04
N HIS A 28 -38.91 -29.49 5.27
CA HIS A 28 -37.91 -30.50 5.61
C HIS A 28 -36.46 -29.97 5.54
N LEU A 29 -36.22 -28.84 4.86
CA LEU A 29 -34.91 -28.18 4.79
C LEU A 29 -34.64 -27.25 5.98
N LEU A 30 -35.65 -26.99 6.81
CA LEU A 30 -35.50 -26.14 7.99
C LEU A 30 -34.81 -26.92 9.13
N PRO A 31 -34.16 -26.24 10.09
CA PRO A 31 -33.47 -26.90 11.22
C PRO A 31 -34.36 -27.67 12.22
N GLY A 32 -35.62 -27.93 11.88
CA GLY A 32 -36.64 -28.53 12.73
C GLY A 32 -37.93 -27.71 12.74
N GLU A 33 -39.05 -28.36 13.08
CA GLU A 33 -40.38 -27.76 12.97
C GLU A 33 -40.58 -26.57 13.92
N VAL A 34 -40.10 -26.68 15.16
CA VAL A 34 -40.21 -25.61 16.17
C VAL A 34 -39.44 -24.36 15.72
N VAL A 35 -38.21 -24.56 15.22
CA VAL A 35 -37.34 -23.47 14.72
C VAL A 35 -37.95 -22.88 13.45
N GLY A 36 -38.44 -23.71 12.53
CA GLY A 36 -39.10 -23.29 11.30
C GLY A 36 -40.34 -22.43 11.57
N ARG A 37 -41.12 -22.76 12.59
CA ARG A 37 -42.28 -21.95 13.02
C ARG A 37 -41.86 -20.59 13.58
N GLY A 38 -40.73 -20.54 14.29
CA GLY A 38 -40.12 -19.29 14.74
C GLY A 38 -39.64 -18.43 13.56
N PHE A 39 -39.05 -19.06 12.54
CA PHE A 39 -38.64 -18.38 11.30
C PHE A 39 -39.83 -17.82 10.54
N LEU A 40 -40.90 -18.62 10.35
CA LEU A 40 -42.12 -18.17 9.69
C LEU A 40 -42.75 -16.98 10.42
N ARG A 41 -42.79 -17.01 11.76
CA ARG A 41 -43.27 -15.90 12.59
C ARG A 41 -42.46 -14.62 12.37
N ASN A 42 -41.13 -14.70 12.43
CA ASN A 42 -40.26 -13.54 12.27
C ASN A 42 -40.33 -12.97 10.84
N TYR A 43 -40.42 -13.85 9.84
CA TYR A 43 -40.57 -13.45 8.45
C TYR A 43 -41.91 -12.77 8.18
N ALA A 44 -43.02 -13.30 8.74
CA ALA A 44 -44.34 -12.66 8.68
C ALA A 44 -44.32 -11.24 9.29
N THR A 45 -43.71 -11.08 10.47
CA THR A 45 -43.55 -9.77 11.11
C THR A 45 -42.78 -8.79 10.22
N PHE A 46 -41.68 -9.25 9.61
CA PHE A 46 -40.87 -8.43 8.70
C PHE A 46 -41.66 -7.97 7.46
N LEU A 47 -42.51 -8.84 6.91
CA LEU A 47 -43.41 -8.51 5.79
C LEU A 47 -44.62 -7.67 6.20
N GLY A 48 -44.78 -7.35 7.49
CA GLY A 48 -45.93 -6.61 8.01
C GLY A 48 -47.23 -7.42 8.04
N LEU A 49 -47.14 -8.75 8.00
CA LEU A 49 -48.27 -9.66 8.13
C LEU A 49 -48.58 -9.97 9.60
N GLU A 50 -49.81 -10.38 9.90
CA GLU A 50 -50.16 -10.82 11.25
C GLU A 50 -49.52 -12.20 11.53
N PRO A 51 -48.57 -12.29 12.47
CA PRO A 51 -47.76 -13.49 12.63
C PRO A 51 -48.53 -14.70 13.14
N ASN A 52 -49.58 -14.50 13.95
CA ASN A 52 -50.35 -15.62 14.48
C ASN A 52 -51.22 -16.27 13.39
N GLU A 53 -51.83 -15.49 12.51
CA GLU A 53 -52.65 -15.95 11.39
C GLU A 53 -51.80 -16.75 10.41
N VAL A 54 -50.59 -16.27 10.08
CA VAL A 54 -49.68 -17.00 9.19
C VAL A 54 -49.25 -18.34 9.80
N VAL A 55 -48.90 -18.36 11.09
CA VAL A 55 -48.52 -19.59 11.79
C VAL A 55 -49.70 -20.54 11.94
N GLU A 56 -50.90 -20.04 12.20
CA GLU A 56 -52.10 -20.86 12.38
C GLU A 56 -52.57 -21.44 11.04
N ARG A 57 -52.54 -20.65 9.96
CA ARG A 57 -52.78 -21.13 8.60
C ARG A 57 -51.80 -22.24 8.23
N ARG A 58 -50.53 -22.14 8.66
CA ARG A 58 -49.57 -23.21 8.46
C ARG A 58 -49.94 -24.47 9.26
N ARG A 59 -50.37 -24.32 10.50
CA ARG A 59 -50.79 -25.45 11.36
C ARG A 59 -51.98 -26.21 10.80
N THR A 60 -52.95 -25.53 10.19
CA THR A 60 -54.11 -26.20 9.60
C THR A 60 -53.72 -27.04 8.38
N VAL A 61 -52.68 -26.64 7.64
CA VAL A 61 -52.12 -27.39 6.51
C VAL A 61 -51.19 -28.52 6.96
N ALA A 62 -50.45 -28.32 8.06
CA ALA A 62 -49.56 -29.31 8.64
C ALA A 62 -50.34 -30.33 9.50
N ASP A 63 -50.86 -31.37 8.84
CA ASP A 63 -51.37 -32.66 9.36
C ASP A 63 -52.11 -32.65 10.72
N PRO A 64 -53.41 -33.02 10.80
CA PRO A 64 -54.22 -32.93 12.02
C PRO A 64 -53.69 -33.74 13.22
N THR A 65 -52.82 -34.72 12.99
CA THR A 65 -52.11 -35.46 14.05
C THR A 65 -51.18 -34.55 14.87
N LEU A 66 -50.57 -33.54 14.24
CA LEU A 66 -49.73 -32.53 14.90
C LEU A 66 -50.56 -31.54 15.73
N ALA A 67 -51.73 -31.14 15.21
CA ALA A 67 -52.69 -30.33 15.96
C ALA A 67 -53.16 -31.03 17.24
N ALA A 68 -53.33 -32.36 17.21
CA ALA A 68 -53.66 -33.16 18.40
C ALA A 68 -52.51 -33.26 19.42
N VAL A 69 -51.26 -33.37 18.96
CA VAL A 69 -50.07 -33.36 19.84
C VAL A 69 -49.82 -31.97 20.44
N LEU A 70 -50.25 -30.90 19.78
CA LEU A 70 -50.12 -29.52 20.25
C LEU A 70 -51.38 -28.99 20.97
N ALA A 71 -52.54 -29.64 20.86
CA ALA A 71 -53.71 -29.36 21.67
C ALA A 71 -53.41 -29.34 23.20
N PRO A 72 -52.59 -30.24 23.77
CA PRO A 72 -52.24 -30.20 25.19
C PRO A 72 -51.25 -29.08 25.57
N THR A 73 -50.68 -28.31 24.64
CA THR A 73 -49.95 -27.07 24.97
C THR A 73 -50.82 -25.82 24.89
N SER A 74 -52.09 -25.95 24.51
CA SER A 74 -53.06 -24.87 24.66
C SER A 74 -53.44 -24.72 26.13
N ALA A 75 -53.68 -23.48 26.57
CA ALA A 75 -53.86 -23.07 27.98
C ALA A 75 -54.98 -23.79 28.79
N GLY A 76 -55.64 -24.80 28.22
CA GLY A 76 -56.64 -25.65 28.87
C GLY A 76 -56.19 -27.08 29.19
N SER A 77 -54.95 -27.47 28.88
CA SER A 77 -54.42 -28.74 29.39
C SER A 77 -54.11 -28.60 30.88
N ALA A 78 -54.61 -29.53 31.69
CA ALA A 78 -54.28 -29.61 33.11
C ALA A 78 -52.76 -29.49 33.26
N LEU A 79 -52.30 -28.56 34.11
CA LEU A 79 -50.87 -28.39 34.33
C LEU A 79 -50.29 -29.76 34.66
N PRO A 80 -49.17 -30.17 34.03
CA PRO A 80 -48.47 -31.36 34.47
C PRO A 80 -48.25 -31.25 35.97
N PRO A 81 -48.36 -32.35 36.73
CA PRO A 81 -48.24 -32.31 38.18
C PRO A 81 -46.99 -31.53 38.51
N VAL A 82 -47.11 -30.53 39.40
CA VAL A 82 -46.02 -29.64 39.79
C VAL A 82 -44.86 -30.54 40.18
N ARG A 83 -43.92 -30.70 39.25
CA ARG A 83 -42.69 -31.40 39.52
C ARG A 83 -42.02 -30.46 40.51
N ASN A 84 -41.90 -30.91 41.75
CA ASN A 84 -41.04 -30.26 42.73
C ASN A 84 -39.63 -30.35 42.14
N VAL A 85 -39.30 -29.36 41.32
CA VAL A 85 -37.95 -29.14 40.84
C VAL A 85 -37.26 -28.70 42.10
N ASP A 86 -36.42 -29.57 42.65
CA ASP A 86 -35.43 -29.15 43.61
C ASP A 86 -34.57 -28.12 42.88
N TYR A 87 -34.94 -26.86 43.03
CA TYR A 87 -34.09 -25.71 42.82
C TYR A 87 -33.02 -25.74 43.92
N ARG A 88 -32.28 -26.84 44.01
CA ARG A 88 -30.96 -26.80 44.58
C ARG A 88 -30.21 -25.87 43.65
N PRO A 89 -29.71 -24.72 44.12
CA PRO A 89 -28.90 -23.87 43.30
C PRO A 89 -27.80 -24.77 42.75
N ARG A 90 -27.89 -25.08 41.46
CA ARG A 90 -26.73 -25.64 40.80
C ARG A 90 -25.75 -24.50 40.92
N GLU A 91 -24.71 -24.71 41.71
CA GLU A 91 -23.47 -23.94 41.62
C GLU A 91 -22.99 -24.22 40.19
N VAL A 92 -23.62 -23.51 39.27
CA VAL A 92 -23.04 -23.21 37.98
C VAL A 92 -21.93 -22.30 38.45
N ASP A 93 -20.71 -22.83 38.48
CA ASP A 93 -19.54 -21.98 38.37
C ASP A 93 -19.89 -21.05 37.22
N LEU A 94 -20.29 -19.83 37.57
CA LEU A 94 -20.28 -18.74 36.65
C LEU A 94 -18.82 -18.78 36.24
N ARG A 95 -18.54 -19.42 35.10
CA ARG A 95 -17.37 -19.04 34.35
C ARG A 95 -17.57 -17.54 34.31
N GLU A 96 -16.70 -16.84 35.00
CA GLU A 96 -16.36 -15.48 34.67
C GLU A 96 -15.92 -15.62 33.20
N GLU A 97 -16.90 -15.69 32.30
CA GLU A 97 -16.76 -15.20 30.96
C GLU A 97 -16.58 -13.72 31.24
N ASP A 98 -15.35 -13.39 31.61
CA ASP A 98 -14.81 -12.06 31.47
C ASP A 98 -15.39 -11.60 30.15
N ALA A 99 -16.32 -10.65 30.23
CA ALA A 99 -16.64 -9.78 29.12
C ALA A 99 -15.41 -8.89 28.82
N GLY A 100 -14.20 -9.43 28.92
CA GLY A 100 -13.30 -9.42 27.81
C GLY A 100 -14.14 -9.66 26.57
N MET A 101 -14.56 -8.56 25.97
CA MET A 101 -14.34 -8.37 24.55
C MET A 101 -13.16 -9.28 24.23
N GLU A 102 -13.40 -10.40 23.56
CA GLU A 102 -12.40 -10.91 22.65
C GLU A 102 -12.10 -9.65 21.84
N THR A 103 -11.07 -8.91 22.27
CA THR A 103 -10.27 -8.10 21.41
C THR A 103 -9.76 -9.16 20.48
N ARG A 104 -10.62 -9.53 19.52
CA ARG A 104 -10.37 -10.44 18.41
C ARG A 104 -8.99 -10.05 18.07
N GLU A 105 -8.01 -10.90 18.38
CA GLU A 105 -6.63 -10.52 18.27
C GLU A 105 -6.51 -10.14 16.82
N LEU A 106 -6.63 -8.84 16.52
CA LEU A 106 -6.38 -8.30 15.22
C LEU A 106 -4.92 -8.67 15.19
N ARG A 107 -4.60 -9.72 14.44
CA ARG A 107 -3.22 -10.08 14.21
C ARG A 107 -2.71 -8.79 13.58
N LEU A 108 -2.09 -7.92 14.38
CA LEU A 108 -1.67 -6.62 13.90
C LEU A 108 -0.61 -6.84 12.81
N GLY A 109 0.03 -8.02 12.83
CA GLY A 109 0.82 -8.61 11.76
C GLY A 109 0.27 -8.35 10.35
N PRO A 110 -0.81 -9.00 9.88
CA PRO A 110 -1.35 -8.77 8.54
C PRO A 110 -1.69 -7.30 8.25
N ILE A 111 -2.14 -6.52 9.24
CA ILE A 111 -2.45 -5.10 9.04
C ILE A 111 -1.19 -4.31 8.72
N PHE A 112 -0.10 -4.49 9.48
CA PHE A 112 1.18 -3.85 9.20
C PHE A 112 1.78 -4.30 7.88
N THR A 113 1.58 -5.56 7.46
CA THR A 113 2.04 -6.03 6.15
C THR A 113 1.32 -5.33 5.00
N VAL A 114 -0.01 -5.13 5.11
CA VAL A 114 -0.80 -4.43 4.10
C VAL A 114 -0.43 -2.95 4.06
N ILE A 115 -0.28 -2.31 5.22
CA ILE A 115 0.15 -0.91 5.31
C ILE A 115 1.55 -0.73 4.69
N GLY A 116 2.49 -1.63 5.01
CA GLY A 116 3.84 -1.61 4.42
C GLY A 116 3.83 -1.80 2.91
N LEU A 117 3.01 -2.71 2.38
CA LEU A 117 2.85 -2.92 0.94
C LEU A 117 2.28 -1.67 0.26
N LEU A 118 1.25 -1.06 0.84
CA LEU A 118 0.64 0.18 0.32
C LEU A 118 1.64 1.34 0.36
N LEU A 119 2.44 1.47 1.42
CA LEU A 119 3.52 2.46 1.51
C LEU A 119 4.60 2.23 0.45
N ALA A 120 5.03 0.98 0.25
CA ALA A 120 6.02 0.64 -0.78
C ALA A 120 5.50 0.97 -2.18
N ILE A 121 4.24 0.65 -2.47
CA ILE A 121 3.59 1.04 -3.72
C ILE A 121 3.57 2.56 -3.84
N ALA A 122 3.11 3.28 -2.82
CA ALA A 122 3.08 4.75 -2.83
C ALA A 122 4.47 5.37 -3.05
N VAL A 123 5.52 4.84 -2.42
CA VAL A 123 6.92 5.25 -2.63
C VAL A 123 7.37 4.96 -4.05
N ILE A 124 7.03 3.80 -4.62
CA ILE A 124 7.35 3.47 -6.01
C ILE A 124 6.64 4.46 -6.95
N TRP A 125 5.35 4.71 -6.77
CA TRP A 125 4.60 5.71 -7.56
C TRP A 125 5.20 7.11 -7.41
N PHE A 126 5.55 7.52 -6.19
CA PHE A 126 6.11 8.83 -5.91
C PHE A 126 7.54 8.99 -6.43
N ALA A 127 8.38 7.94 -6.37
CA ALA A 127 9.76 7.95 -6.84
C ALA A 127 9.89 7.83 -8.37
N ARG A 128 8.82 7.45 -9.09
CA ARG A 128 8.80 7.47 -10.56
C ARG A 128 8.87 8.88 -11.13
N GLU A 129 8.28 9.86 -10.48
CA GLU A 129 8.21 11.24 -10.96
C GLU A 129 9.56 12.00 -10.85
N PRO A 130 10.28 12.05 -9.70
CA PRO A 130 11.50 12.84 -9.56
C PRO A 130 12.72 12.25 -10.29
N LEU A 131 12.72 10.95 -10.61
CA LEU A 131 13.85 10.32 -11.31
C LEU A 131 13.85 10.64 -12.82
N THR A 132 12.68 10.88 -13.40
CA THR A 132 12.56 11.21 -14.83
C THR A 132 12.97 12.65 -15.13
N SER A 133 12.74 13.59 -14.20
CA SER A 133 13.08 15.01 -14.39
C SER A 133 14.59 15.28 -14.40
N LEU A 134 15.37 14.54 -13.60
CA LEU A 134 16.84 14.58 -13.62
C LEU A 134 17.41 13.96 -14.92
N ALA A 135 16.75 12.93 -15.47
CA ALA A 135 17.18 12.30 -16.71
C ALA A 135 16.93 13.20 -17.94
N THR A 136 15.82 13.94 -18.00
CA THR A 136 15.56 14.86 -19.12
C THR A 136 16.38 16.15 -19.01
N ALA A 137 16.53 16.71 -17.80
CA ALA A 137 17.31 17.94 -17.60
C ALA A 137 18.79 17.78 -17.95
N THR A 138 19.36 16.59 -17.76
CA THR A 138 20.75 16.29 -18.14
C THR A 138 20.93 16.19 -19.66
N VAL A 139 19.97 15.59 -20.37
CA VAL A 139 19.98 15.48 -21.84
C VAL A 139 19.85 16.87 -22.49
N ASP A 140 18.92 17.70 -22.01
CA ASP A 140 18.72 19.06 -22.51
C ASP A 140 19.96 19.94 -22.28
N GLY A 141 20.59 19.83 -21.10
CA GLY A 141 21.81 20.58 -20.77
C GLY A 141 23.01 20.21 -21.65
N VAL A 142 23.19 18.92 -21.94
CA VAL A 142 24.26 18.44 -22.83
C VAL A 142 24.00 18.86 -24.28
N GLN A 143 22.77 18.75 -24.76
CA GLN A 143 22.39 19.16 -26.12
C GLN A 143 22.56 20.67 -26.34
N ALA A 144 22.22 21.50 -25.35
CA ALA A 144 22.44 22.94 -25.40
C ALA A 144 23.93 23.33 -25.53
N LEU A 145 24.82 22.51 -24.95
CA LEU A 145 26.26 22.70 -25.08
C LEU A 145 26.75 22.47 -26.52
N PHE A 146 26.21 21.44 -27.18
CA PHE A 146 26.53 21.12 -28.58
C PHE A 146 25.82 22.03 -29.59
N ALA A 147 24.66 22.57 -29.25
CA ALA A 147 23.92 23.53 -30.08
C ALA A 147 24.53 24.94 -30.06
N ARG A 148 25.47 25.23 -29.15
CA ARG A 148 26.16 26.49 -29.10
C ARG A 148 27.10 26.60 -30.31
N THR A 149 26.63 27.30 -31.34
CA THR A 149 27.46 27.63 -32.50
C THR A 149 28.67 28.42 -32.00
N PRO A 150 29.91 28.03 -32.30
CA PRO A 150 31.08 28.78 -31.89
C PRO A 150 30.96 30.20 -32.45
N ALA A 151 31.17 31.20 -31.60
CA ALA A 151 31.15 32.60 -32.03
C ALA A 151 32.13 32.76 -33.21
N PRO A 152 31.76 33.51 -34.26
CA PRO A 152 32.66 33.73 -35.38
C PRO A 152 33.96 34.30 -34.85
N ILE A 153 35.07 33.60 -35.11
CA ILE A 153 36.41 34.06 -34.75
C ILE A 153 36.63 35.33 -35.56
N VAL A 154 36.49 36.49 -34.94
CA VAL A 154 36.89 37.75 -35.55
C VAL A 154 38.42 37.68 -35.63
N GLN A 155 38.94 37.27 -36.79
CA GLN A 155 40.38 37.38 -37.07
C GLN A 155 40.73 38.87 -36.99
N PRO A 156 41.56 39.32 -36.04
CA PRO A 156 42.05 40.69 -36.10
C PRO A 156 42.82 40.84 -37.41
N ALA A 157 42.48 41.85 -38.19
CA ALA A 157 43.18 42.17 -39.43
C ALA A 157 44.68 42.25 -39.15
N ALA A 158 45.47 41.51 -39.91
CA ALA A 158 46.92 41.51 -39.79
C ALA A 158 47.43 42.94 -40.02
N THR A 159 47.80 43.62 -38.94
CA THR A 159 48.65 44.80 -39.02
C THR A 159 50.04 44.29 -39.41
N ASP A 160 50.48 44.57 -40.64
CA ASP A 160 51.84 44.32 -41.09
C ASP A 160 52.82 45.06 -40.17
N ILE A 161 53.34 44.36 -39.16
CA ILE A 161 54.53 44.79 -38.44
C ILE A 161 55.69 44.07 -39.11
N ALA A 162 56.40 44.78 -39.98
CA ALA A 162 57.64 44.32 -40.59
C ALA A 162 58.73 44.16 -39.50
N ILE A 163 58.74 43.01 -38.83
CA ILE A 163 59.87 42.59 -37.99
C ILE A 163 60.91 41.97 -38.92
N ILE A 164 61.80 42.78 -39.45
CA ILE A 164 63.01 42.30 -40.13
C ILE A 164 63.89 41.68 -39.04
N ASN A 165 64.06 40.36 -39.03
CA ASN A 165 65.04 39.68 -38.19
C ASN A 165 66.42 39.71 -38.89
N PRO A 166 67.39 40.53 -38.45
CA PRO A 166 68.69 40.62 -39.11
C PRO A 166 69.52 39.34 -38.99
N GLN A 167 69.15 38.42 -38.10
CA GLN A 167 69.91 37.19 -37.84
C GLN A 167 69.65 36.10 -38.88
N ASN A 168 68.61 36.23 -39.70
CA ASN A 168 68.28 35.28 -40.76
C ASN A 168 68.87 35.64 -42.14
N LEU A 169 69.68 36.71 -42.22
CA LEU A 169 70.34 37.12 -43.47
C LEU A 169 71.77 36.56 -43.62
N ALA A 170 72.33 35.91 -42.58
CA ALA A 170 73.76 35.55 -42.52
C ALA A 170 74.08 34.05 -42.46
N ALA A 171 73.10 33.14 -42.49
CA ALA A 171 73.36 31.70 -42.37
C ALA A 171 72.75 30.93 -43.54
N GLY A 172 73.47 30.87 -44.66
CA GLY A 172 73.08 30.05 -45.80
C GLY A 172 73.95 30.26 -47.04
N THR A 173 75.19 29.77 -47.03
CA THR A 173 75.90 29.39 -48.27
C THR A 173 76.69 28.11 -47.99
N PRO A 174 76.49 27.02 -48.75
CA PRO A 174 77.13 25.74 -48.52
C PRO A 174 78.40 25.59 -49.37
N ALA A 175 79.48 25.10 -48.76
CA ALA A 175 80.64 24.41 -49.36
C ALA A 175 81.65 24.22 -48.22
N ALA A 176 82.46 23.18 -48.07
CA ALA A 176 82.62 21.83 -48.58
C ALA A 176 83.79 21.27 -47.73
N GLU A 177 83.89 19.94 -47.64
CA GLU A 177 85.11 19.19 -47.30
C GLU A 177 85.62 19.17 -45.84
N GLY A 178 85.98 17.95 -45.40
CA GLY A 178 87.19 17.75 -44.60
C GLY A 178 87.03 17.07 -43.24
N ASP A 179 87.04 15.74 -43.29
CA ASP A 179 87.70 14.81 -42.36
C ASP A 179 87.18 14.50 -40.95
N ALA A 180 87.19 13.19 -40.75
CA ALA A 180 86.87 12.37 -39.59
C ALA A 180 87.68 12.66 -38.33
N GLN A 181 87.05 12.48 -37.16
CA GLN A 181 87.63 11.66 -36.09
C GLN A 181 86.56 11.19 -35.10
N ALA A 182 86.63 9.90 -34.78
CA ALA A 182 85.78 9.14 -33.88
C ALA A 182 86.04 9.41 -32.38
N ALA A 183 85.02 9.24 -31.54
CA ALA A 183 85.10 8.47 -30.29
C ALA A 183 83.72 8.34 -29.61
N ALA A 184 83.45 7.14 -29.11
CA ALA A 184 82.19 6.63 -28.58
C ALA A 184 81.87 7.10 -27.13
N PRO A 185 80.64 6.84 -26.61
CA PRO A 185 80.10 7.38 -25.36
C PRO A 185 80.44 6.48 -24.15
N PRO A 186 80.00 6.82 -22.90
CA PRO A 186 78.77 6.17 -22.41
C PRO A 186 77.97 6.87 -21.27
N ALA A 187 76.75 6.35 -21.10
CA ALA A 187 76.06 6.00 -19.84
C ALA A 187 75.34 7.04 -18.95
N ALA A 188 74.02 6.83 -18.89
CA ALA A 188 73.17 6.58 -17.70
C ALA A 188 72.96 7.68 -16.64
N ALA A 189 71.70 8.04 -16.39
CA ALA A 189 70.93 7.63 -15.19
C ALA A 189 69.59 8.40 -15.10
N ALA A 190 68.65 7.76 -14.40
CA ALA A 190 67.20 8.02 -14.30
C ALA A 190 66.83 9.15 -13.28
N PRO A 191 65.52 9.45 -13.07
CA PRO A 191 65.02 10.77 -12.65
C PRO A 191 64.87 10.93 -11.12
N ASP A 192 64.80 12.19 -10.69
CA ASP A 192 64.52 12.61 -9.32
C ASP A 192 63.19 13.38 -9.23
N ASN A 193 62.36 12.99 -8.26
CA ASN A 193 61.07 13.60 -7.92
C ASN A 193 61.18 14.24 -6.53
N GLY A 194 60.83 15.52 -6.41
CA GLY A 194 60.46 16.19 -5.16
C GLY A 194 59.40 17.25 -5.50
N ASP A 195 58.15 17.09 -5.08
CA ASP A 195 57.60 17.42 -3.75
C ASP A 195 58.05 18.78 -3.21
N THR A 196 57.08 19.69 -3.08
CA THR A 196 56.96 20.57 -1.91
C THR A 196 55.48 20.87 -1.71
N GLY A 197 54.87 20.17 -0.76
CA GLY A 197 53.69 20.66 -0.06
C GLY A 197 53.99 21.89 0.81
N ALA A 198 52.92 22.52 1.30
CA ALA A 198 52.70 22.79 2.73
C ALA A 198 51.57 23.83 2.90
N THR A 199 50.44 23.40 3.50
CA THR A 199 49.93 23.81 4.84
C THR A 199 49.18 25.15 4.85
N GLY A 200 48.04 25.32 5.52
CA GLY A 200 47.34 24.48 6.49
C GLY A 200 46.36 25.34 7.32
N SER A 201 45.67 24.68 8.26
CA SER A 201 44.77 25.16 9.31
C SER A 201 43.31 25.46 8.93
N SER A 202 42.33 24.61 9.29
CA SER A 202 41.73 24.34 10.63
C SER A 202 40.94 25.55 11.13
N ASP A 203 39.73 25.50 11.68
CA ASP A 203 38.74 24.49 12.09
C ASP A 203 37.51 25.35 12.52
N GLN A 204 36.39 24.71 12.85
CA GLN A 204 35.44 25.12 13.90
C GLN A 204 34.02 25.61 13.53
N SER A 205 33.07 24.84 14.08
CA SER A 205 31.78 25.22 14.69
C SER A 205 30.55 25.53 13.82
N ALA A 206 29.61 24.58 13.86
CA ALA A 206 28.15 24.80 13.86
C ALA A 206 27.68 25.16 15.30
N PRO A 207 26.37 25.23 15.67
CA PRO A 207 25.11 25.25 14.90
C PRO A 207 24.14 26.38 15.38
N GLY A 208 22.95 26.54 14.77
CA GLY A 208 21.90 27.40 15.36
C GLY A 208 20.71 27.69 14.45
N THR A 209 19.52 27.57 15.03
CA THR A 209 18.20 27.39 14.42
C THR A 209 17.33 28.65 14.51
N ASP A 210 16.52 28.89 13.46
CA ASP A 210 15.19 29.57 13.44
C ASP A 210 15.04 31.07 13.81
N PRO A 211 13.84 31.70 13.68
CA PRO A 211 12.96 31.84 12.50
C PRO A 211 12.37 33.27 12.38
N GLY A 212 11.58 33.57 11.34
CA GLY A 212 10.58 34.66 11.35
C GLY A 212 10.49 35.47 10.05
N LEU A 213 9.40 35.34 9.28
CA LEU A 213 8.11 36.05 9.38
C LEU A 213 8.09 37.39 8.62
N ALA A 214 7.39 37.43 7.48
CA ALA A 214 6.51 38.55 7.11
C ALA A 214 5.58 38.13 5.96
N ILE A 215 4.29 38.13 6.27
CA ILE A 215 3.13 38.01 5.40
C ILE A 215 2.86 39.38 4.75
N LEU A 216 2.59 39.41 3.44
CA LEU A 216 1.46 40.09 2.77
C LEU A 216 1.50 39.78 1.27
#